data_AF-A0A935K1B4-F1
#
_entry.id   AF-A0A935K1B4-F1
#
_cell.length_a   1.000
_cell.length_b   1.000
_cell.length_c   1.000
_cell.angle_alpha   90.00
_cell.angle_beta   90.00
_cell.angle_gamma   90.00
#
_symmetry.space_group_name_H-M   'P 1'
#
loop_
_entity.id
_entity.type
_entity.pdbx_description
1 polymer ?
#
loop_
_entity_poly.entity_id
_entity_poly.type
_entity_poly.pdbx_seq_one_letter_code
_entity_poly.pdbx_strand_id
1 'polypeptide(L)'
;MKSMIFALALVLNIAPAVAADEGSAAIAAMGEINGVALACQQMAIVSRARNAITTTAPKTRGNGEIFEEATNASFLDFGKSKKTCPDTSALVQRLTDAEKRLTTAFAKQ
;
A
#
# COMPACT_ATOMS: atom_id res chain seq x y z
N MET A 1 -53.66 10.61 20.73
CA MET A 1 -53.27 10.35 19.32
C MET A 1 -52.31 11.47 18.94
N LYS A 2 -51.09 11.31 18.44
CA LYS A 2 -50.46 10.25 17.66
C LYS A 2 -48.93 10.53 17.78
N SER A 3 -48.14 9.61 18.32
CA SER A 3 -46.68 9.76 18.35
C SER A 3 -46.11 9.55 16.95
N MET A 4 -45.49 10.57 16.36
CA MET A 4 -44.74 10.43 15.11
C MET A 4 -43.34 9.87 15.41
N ILE A 5 -43.09 8.64 14.97
CA ILE A 5 -41.78 8.00 15.02
C ILE A 5 -41.01 8.43 13.77
N PHE A 6 -39.95 9.24 13.94
CA PHE A 6 -38.97 9.48 12.90
C PHE A 6 -38.02 8.28 12.84
N ALA A 7 -38.16 7.45 11.81
CA ALA A 7 -37.21 6.38 11.52
C ALA A 7 -35.94 6.99 10.88
N LEU A 8 -34.85 7.01 11.63
CA LEU A 8 -33.53 7.39 11.14
C LEU A 8 -32.98 6.23 10.29
N ALA A 9 -33.02 6.36 8.97
CA ALA A 9 -32.45 5.39 8.05
C ALA A 9 -30.91 5.44 8.11
N LEU A 10 -30.31 4.41 8.71
CA LEU A 10 -28.87 4.18 8.69
C LEU A 10 -28.45 3.75 7.28
N VAL A 11 -27.87 4.68 6.52
CA VAL A 11 -27.28 4.38 5.22
C VAL A 11 -25.99 3.58 5.47
N LEU A 12 -26.04 2.27 5.24
CA LEU A 12 -24.83 1.43 5.16
C LEU A 12 -23.98 1.95 4.01
N ASN A 13 -22.84 2.57 4.33
CA ASN A 13 -21.77 2.80 3.36
C ASN A 13 -21.15 1.43 3.03
N ILE A 14 -21.72 0.75 2.03
CA ILE A 14 -21.06 -0.38 1.39
C ILE A 14 -19.96 0.24 0.52
N ALA A 15 -18.76 0.37 1.07
CA ALA A 15 -17.61 0.76 0.29
C ALA A 15 -17.47 -0.26 -0.86
N PRO A 16 -17.41 0.17 -2.13
CA PRO A 16 -17.15 -0.75 -3.21
C PRO A 16 -15.75 -1.32 -2.97
N ALA A 17 -15.63 -2.64 -2.84
CA ALA A 17 -14.36 -3.31 -3.02
C ALA A 17 -13.98 -3.12 -4.50
N VAL A 18 -13.28 -2.03 -4.79
CA VAL A 18 -12.72 -1.78 -6.11
C VAL A 18 -11.72 -2.91 -6.32
N ALA A 19 -12.03 -3.84 -7.23
CA ALA A 19 -11.06 -4.85 -7.62
C ALA A 19 -9.83 -4.10 -8.15
N ALA A 20 -8.73 -4.14 -7.40
CA ALA A 20 -7.51 -3.46 -7.78
C ALA A 20 -7.03 -4.05 -9.11
N ASP A 21 -6.77 -3.19 -10.10
CA ASP A 21 -6.04 -3.61 -11.27
C ASP A 21 -4.61 -4.03 -10.88
N GLU A 22 -3.93 -4.78 -11.73
CA GLU A 22 -2.59 -5.29 -11.43
C GLU A 22 -1.55 -4.18 -11.14
N GLY A 23 -1.73 -2.99 -11.72
CA GLY A 23 -0.89 -1.82 -11.43
C GLY A 23 -1.14 -1.31 -10.01
N SER A 24 -2.40 -1.10 -9.63
CA SER A 24 -2.77 -0.73 -8.27
C SER A 24 -2.29 -1.75 -7.23
N ALA A 25 -2.44 -3.06 -7.52
CA ALA A 25 -1.95 -4.12 -6.65
C ALA A 25 -0.42 -4.15 -6.52
N ALA A 26 0.30 -3.88 -7.62
CA ALA A 26 1.76 -3.79 -7.59
C ALA A 26 2.25 -2.58 -6.78
N ILE A 27 1.58 -1.43 -6.90
CA ILE A 27 1.90 -0.23 -6.10
C ILE A 27 1.66 -0.49 -4.61
N ALA A 28 0.52 -1.12 -4.25
CA ALA A 28 0.21 -1.45 -2.87
C ALA A 28 1.28 -2.37 -2.26
N ALA A 29 1.72 -3.41 -2.97
CA ALA A 29 2.78 -4.31 -2.52
C ALA A 29 4.12 -3.59 -2.26
N MET A 30 4.47 -2.61 -3.11
CA MET A 30 5.64 -1.76 -2.88
C MET A 30 5.49 -0.91 -1.61
N GLY A 31 4.29 -0.36 -1.38
CA GLY A 31 3.96 0.40 -0.17
C GLY A 31 4.08 -0.46 1.09
N GLU A 32 3.55 -1.67 1.08
CA GLU A 32 3.66 -2.61 2.21
C GLU A 32 5.13 -2.91 2.56
N ILE A 33 5.97 -3.22 1.57
CA ILE A 33 7.40 -3.47 1.80
C ILE A 33 8.09 -2.22 2.37
N ASN A 34 7.75 -1.04 1.85
CA ASN A 34 8.26 0.23 2.33
C ASN A 34 7.85 0.52 3.79
N GLY A 35 6.61 0.20 4.18
CA GLY A 35 6.12 0.35 5.55
C GLY A 35 6.90 -0.50 6.55
N VAL A 36 7.14 -1.78 6.23
CA VAL A 36 8.01 -2.67 7.04
C VAL A 36 9.44 -2.12 7.10
N ALA A 37 10.02 -1.73 5.97
CA ALA A 37 11.38 -1.20 5.92
C ALA A 37 11.53 0.06 6.78
N LEU A 38 10.52 0.94 6.79
CA LEU A 38 10.50 2.15 7.60
C LEU A 38 10.41 1.82 9.10
N ALA A 39 9.53 0.89 9.49
CA ALA A 39 9.44 0.43 10.88
C ALA A 39 10.77 -0.17 11.37
N CYS A 40 11.51 -0.80 10.46
CA CYS A 40 12.80 -1.41 10.71
C CYS A 40 14.02 -0.51 10.49
N GLN A 41 13.82 0.79 10.22
CA GLN A 41 14.89 1.78 9.99
C GLN A 41 15.85 1.42 8.83
N GLN A 42 15.38 0.62 7.86
CA GLN A 42 16.15 0.20 6.68
C GLN A 42 16.04 1.27 5.58
N MET A 43 16.60 2.45 5.83
CA MET A 43 16.36 3.65 4.99
C MET A 43 16.84 3.53 3.53
N ALA A 44 17.84 2.69 3.25
CA ALA A 44 18.25 2.39 1.88
C ALA A 44 17.13 1.69 1.08
N ILE A 45 16.39 0.79 1.73
CA ILE A 45 15.26 0.06 1.12
C ILE A 45 14.06 1.00 0.95
N VAL A 46 13.80 1.87 1.94
CA VAL A 46 12.78 2.92 1.84
C VAL A 46 13.01 3.83 0.63
N SER A 47 14.25 4.31 0.47
CA SER A 47 14.64 5.15 -0.67
C SER A 47 14.45 4.42 -2.00
N ARG A 48 14.91 3.16 -2.09
CA ARG A 48 14.77 2.33 -3.29
C ARG A 48 13.30 2.12 -3.68
N ALA A 49 12.43 1.78 -2.73
CA ALA A 49 11.01 1.55 -2.99
C ALA A 49 10.31 2.82 -3.53
N ARG A 50 10.57 3.98 -2.90
CA ARG A 50 10.04 5.27 -3.36
C ARG A 50 10.53 5.62 -4.77
N ASN A 51 11.82 5.43 -5.03
CA ASN A 51 12.39 5.68 -6.34
C ASN A 51 11.73 4.81 -7.42
N ALA A 52 11.61 3.50 -7.17
CA ALA A 52 10.97 2.57 -8.10
C ALA A 52 9.53 2.98 -8.47
N ILE A 53 8.73 3.42 -7.50
CA ILE A 53 7.38 3.96 -7.78
C ILE A 53 7.47 5.19 -8.69
N THR A 54 8.31 6.17 -8.35
CA THR A 54 8.41 7.42 -9.12
C THR A 54 8.99 7.27 -10.52
N THR A 55 9.75 6.19 -10.76
CA THR A 55 10.36 5.90 -12.06
C THR A 55 9.49 5.02 -12.95
N THR A 56 8.69 4.12 -12.37
CA THR A 56 8.02 3.04 -13.13
C THR A 56 6.51 3.25 -13.25
N ALA A 57 5.85 3.73 -12.20
CA ALA A 57 4.40 3.94 -12.24
C ALA A 57 4.07 5.31 -12.88
N PRO A 58 2.91 5.44 -13.57
CA PRO A 58 2.44 6.74 -14.04
C PRO A 58 2.28 7.71 -12.87
N LYS A 59 2.75 8.96 -13.04
CA LYS A 59 2.75 10.01 -12.00
C LYS A 59 1.37 10.62 -11.82
N THR A 60 0.42 9.82 -11.34
CA THR A 60 -0.93 10.26 -11.00
C THR A 60 -1.07 10.38 -9.49
N ARG A 61 -2.02 11.23 -9.05
CA ARG A 61 -2.38 11.34 -7.64
C ARG A 61 -2.80 9.99 -7.04
N GLY A 62 -3.66 9.25 -7.74
CA GLY A 62 -4.18 7.96 -7.27
C GLY A 62 -3.07 6.93 -7.02
N ASN A 63 -2.07 6.85 -7.90
CA ASN A 63 -0.93 5.95 -7.70
C ASN A 63 -0.10 6.34 -6.47
N GLY A 64 0.08 7.64 -6.23
CA GLY A 64 0.75 8.13 -5.02
C GLY A 64 -0.02 7.78 -3.75
N GLU A 65 -1.35 7.99 -3.77
CA GLU A 65 -2.24 7.68 -2.63
C GLU A 65 -2.23 6.19 -2.29
N ILE A 66 -2.27 5.29 -3.27
CA ILE A 66 -2.19 3.84 -3.03
C ILE A 66 -0.88 3.45 -2.34
N PHE A 67 0.26 3.99 -2.80
CA PHE A 67 1.55 3.70 -2.20
C PHE A 67 1.66 4.22 -0.76
N GLU A 68 1.17 5.44 -0.53
CA GLU A 68 1.20 6.08 0.78
C GLU A 68 0.28 5.37 1.78
N GLU A 69 -0.94 5.03 1.37
CA GLU A 69 -1.91 4.32 2.22
C GLU A 69 -1.38 2.95 2.62
N ALA A 70 -0.86 2.17 1.65
CA ALA A 70 -0.26 0.86 1.93
C ALA A 70 0.99 0.96 2.83
N THR A 71 1.82 1.99 2.62
CA THR A 71 2.98 2.28 3.49
C THR A 71 2.54 2.55 4.92
N ASN A 72 1.58 3.45 5.11
CA ASN A 72 1.12 3.86 6.43
C ASN A 72 0.44 2.69 7.16
N ALA A 73 -0.43 1.96 6.47
CA ALA A 73 -1.08 0.77 7.01
C ALA A 73 -0.07 -0.27 7.46
N SER A 74 0.91 -0.61 6.62
CA SER A 74 1.92 -1.61 6.96
C SER A 74 2.88 -1.16 8.07
N PHE A 75 3.29 0.11 8.08
CA PHE A 75 4.10 0.66 9.17
C PHE A 75 3.40 0.53 10.53
N LEU A 76 2.12 0.92 10.59
CA LEU A 76 1.32 0.85 11.81
C LEU A 76 1.05 -0.59 12.25
N ASP A 77 0.73 -1.49 11.31
CA ASP A 77 0.53 -2.91 11.61
C ASP A 77 1.82 -3.56 12.13
N PHE A 78 2.93 -3.35 11.43
CA PHE A 78 4.21 -3.92 11.81
C PHE A 78 4.65 -3.41 13.19
N GLY A 79 4.54 -2.11 13.46
CA GLY A 79 4.88 -1.51 14.76
C GLY A 79 4.05 -2.07 15.92
N LYS A 80 2.80 -2.49 15.67
CA LYS A 80 1.94 -3.14 16.68
C LYS A 80 2.24 -4.64 16.85
N SER A 81 2.71 -5.29 15.78
CA SER A 81 2.82 -6.76 15.72
C SER A 81 3.88 -7.38 16.62
N LYS A 82 4.79 -6.58 17.22
CA LYS A 82 5.97 -7.03 17.99
C LYS A 82 6.85 -8.05 17.25
N LYS A 83 6.73 -8.14 15.92
CA LYS A 83 7.55 -9.03 15.09
C LYS A 83 8.98 -8.52 15.02
N THR A 84 9.93 -9.44 14.94
CA THR A 84 11.32 -9.10 14.63
C THR A 84 11.42 -8.54 13.22
N CYS A 85 12.26 -7.51 13.06
CA CYS A 85 12.57 -6.98 11.74
C CYS A 85 13.15 -8.07 10.83
N PRO A 86 12.65 -8.22 9.58
CA PRO A 86 13.26 -9.15 8.65
C PRO A 86 14.70 -8.72 8.32
N ASP A 87 15.55 -9.70 8.02
CA ASP A 87 16.90 -9.44 7.58
C ASP A 87 16.91 -8.59 6.31
N THR A 88 17.94 -7.74 6.17
CA THR A 88 18.09 -6.82 5.03
C THR A 88 18.06 -7.58 3.70
N SER A 89 18.69 -8.75 3.59
CA SER A 89 18.69 -9.57 2.38
C SER A 89 17.28 -10.06 2.00
N ALA A 90 16.47 -10.44 2.99
CA ALA A 90 15.09 -10.85 2.77
C ALA A 90 14.22 -9.69 2.27
N LEU A 91 14.39 -8.49 2.83
CA LEU A 91 13.70 -7.29 2.34
C LEU A 91 14.16 -6.89 0.93
N VAL A 92 15.46 -7.00 0.63
CA VAL A 92 16.00 -6.75 -0.71
C VAL A 92 15.41 -7.70 -1.74
N GLN A 93 15.28 -8.98 -1.41
CA GLN A 93 14.68 -9.96 -2.32
C GLN A 93 13.20 -9.64 -2.57
N ARG A 94 12.43 -9.41 -1.50
CA ARG A 94 11.01 -9.02 -1.60
C ARG A 94 10.82 -7.76 -2.46
N LEU A 95 11.65 -6.75 -2.24
CA LEU A 95 11.59 -5.51 -3.02
C LEU A 95 11.93 -5.74 -4.49
N THR A 96 12.94 -6.56 -4.77
CA THR A 96 13.33 -6.92 -6.16
C THR A 96 12.19 -7.62 -6.90
N ASP A 97 11.51 -8.55 -6.23
CA ASP A 97 10.36 -9.26 -6.82
C ASP A 97 9.17 -8.31 -7.05
N ALA A 98 8.92 -7.39 -6.11
CA ALA A 98 7.88 -6.38 -6.25
C ALA A 98 8.19 -5.36 -7.37
N GLU A 99 9.44 -4.94 -7.53
CA GLU A 99 9.89 -4.08 -8.63
C GLU A 99 9.68 -4.75 -10.00
N LYS A 100 9.95 -6.06 -10.11
CA LYS A 100 9.69 -6.83 -11.33
C LYS A 100 8.19 -6.87 -11.65
N ARG A 101 7.35 -7.09 -10.63
CA ARG A 101 5.89 -7.06 -10.80
C ARG A 101 5.40 -5.67 -11.20
N LEU A 102 5.90 -4.62 -10.56
CA LEU A 102 5.60 -3.23 -10.87
C LEU A 102 5.94 -2.92 -12.33
N THR A 103 7.16 -3.29 -12.77
CA THR A 103 7.59 -3.11 -14.17
C THR A 103 6.67 -3.85 -15.13
N THR A 104 6.28 -5.09 -14.81
CA THR A 104 5.39 -5.89 -15.66
C THR A 104 4.00 -5.27 -15.78
N ALA A 105 3.43 -4.78 -14.68
CA ALA A 105 2.12 -4.13 -14.65
C ALA A 105 2.08 -2.84 -15.49
N PHE A 106 3.24 -2.24 -15.72
CA PHE A 106 3.42 -0.93 -16.32
C PHE A 106 4.25 -0.94 -17.62
N ALA A 107 4.53 -2.13 -18.18
CA ALA A 107 5.43 -2.35 -19.31
C ALA A 107 4.95 -1.80 -20.67
N LYS A 108 3.69 -1.38 -20.78
CA LYS A 108 3.06 -0.92 -22.03
C LYS A 108 2.69 0.57 -22.01
N GLN A 109 3.31 1.35 -21.12
CA GLN A 109 3.14 2.79 -21.06
C GLN A 109 3.86 3.50 -22.20
#